data_AF-A0AB35PVS7-F1
#
_entry.id   AF-A0AB35PVS7-F1
#
_cell.length_a   1.000
_cell.length_b   1.000
_cell.length_c   1.000
_cell.angle_alpha   90.00
_cell.angle_beta   90.00
_cell.angle_gamma   90.00
#
_symmetry.space_group_name_H-M   'P 1'
#
loop_
_entity.id
_entity.type
_entity.pdbx_description
1 polymer ?
#
loop_
_entity_poly.entity_id
_entity_poly.type
_entity_poly.pdbx_seq_one_letter_code
_entity_poly.pdbx_strand_id
1 'polypeptide(L)'
;MELLFLGTSAGVPTRTRNMTSIVLNLQQPTMAEMWLFDCGEGTQHQFLRTPYHPGKLNKIFITHLHGDHLFGLPGLLCSRSMQGNSLPLTLYGPKGLKAFVETALRLSGSWTDYPLTIIEVGPGLVLDEAGFRVTAWPLNHPVECYGYRIEQHDKPGTLDAAQLIAEGVPPGPLFQRLKQGLTVELEDGRRIDGSRYLGPATPGKKLAIFGDTAPCETARELACGVDVMVHEVTLEQAMAEKANSRGHSTSQQTASLAHDAGVGTLIATHFSSRYDAEGCQRLLAECREIFPSTVLAEDFMAYSVE
;
A
#
# COMPACT_ATOMS: atom_id res chain seq x y z
N MET A 1 1.43 7.05 8.32
CA MET A 1 1.67 5.73 7.70
C MET A 1 3.10 5.73 7.19
N GLU A 2 3.79 4.59 7.13
CA GLU A 2 5.16 4.53 6.60
C GLU A 2 5.27 3.44 5.54
N LEU A 3 5.90 3.76 4.42
CA LEU A 3 6.32 2.81 3.40
C LEU A 3 7.76 2.37 3.67
N LEU A 4 8.05 1.10 3.50
CA LEU A 4 9.39 0.56 3.47
C LEU A 4 9.57 -0.31 2.22
N PHE A 5 10.51 0.05 1.38
CA PHE A 5 10.80 -0.68 0.16
C PHE A 5 11.74 -1.85 0.48
N LEU A 6 11.28 -3.09 0.31
CA LEU A 6 12.13 -4.27 0.47
C LEU A 6 12.81 -4.66 -0.83
N GLY A 7 12.27 -4.28 -1.97
CA GLY A 7 12.90 -4.49 -3.28
C GLY A 7 12.31 -3.57 -4.33
N THR A 8 13.19 -3.12 -5.24
CA THR A 8 12.94 -2.03 -6.20
C THR A 8 13.38 -2.36 -7.63
N SER A 9 13.77 -3.60 -7.91
CA SER A 9 14.25 -4.07 -9.21
C SER A 9 13.13 -4.68 -10.04
N ALA A 10 13.14 -4.43 -11.36
CA ALA A 10 12.22 -5.03 -12.31
C ALA A 10 12.71 -6.37 -12.89
N GLY A 11 11.81 -7.36 -12.91
CA GLY A 11 11.97 -8.66 -13.57
C GLY A 11 12.95 -9.62 -12.90
N VAL A 12 14.12 -9.13 -12.48
CA VAL A 12 15.23 -9.92 -11.93
C VAL A 12 15.95 -9.17 -10.82
N PRO A 13 16.51 -9.87 -9.81
CA PRO A 13 17.30 -9.25 -8.76
C PRO A 13 18.68 -8.85 -9.30
N THR A 14 19.25 -7.84 -8.68
CA THR A 14 20.62 -7.37 -8.95
C THR A 14 21.44 -7.45 -7.67
N ARG A 15 22.73 -7.10 -7.75
CA ARG A 15 23.57 -6.98 -6.54
C ARG A 15 23.10 -5.88 -5.59
N THR A 16 22.38 -4.88 -6.09
CA THR A 16 22.01 -3.66 -5.35
C THR A 16 20.52 -3.54 -5.06
N ARG A 17 19.66 -4.22 -5.83
CA ARG A 17 18.19 -4.15 -5.71
C ARG A 17 17.58 -5.54 -5.82
N ASN A 18 16.71 -5.89 -4.89
CA ASN A 18 15.89 -7.10 -4.94
C ASN A 18 14.62 -6.88 -5.80
N MET A 19 13.94 -7.97 -6.15
CA MET A 19 12.63 -7.94 -6.82
C MET A 19 11.54 -7.26 -5.96
N THR A 20 10.46 -6.81 -6.59
CA THR A 20 9.41 -5.96 -5.98
C THR A 20 8.83 -6.51 -4.68
N SER A 21 8.92 -5.68 -3.64
CA SER A 21 8.12 -5.86 -2.42
C SER A 21 8.14 -4.58 -1.58
N ILE A 22 6.97 -4.14 -1.12
CA ILE A 22 6.78 -2.89 -0.40
C ILE A 22 5.97 -3.15 0.86
N VAL A 23 6.52 -2.79 2.02
CA VAL A 23 5.80 -2.83 3.29
C VAL A 23 5.07 -1.51 3.50
N LEU A 24 3.81 -1.59 3.90
CA LEU A 24 3.05 -0.47 4.45
C LEU A 24 2.84 -0.71 5.95
N ASN A 25 3.55 0.05 6.77
CA ASN A 25 3.42 0.05 8.22
C ASN A 25 2.34 1.07 8.63
N LEU A 26 1.21 0.55 9.09
CA LEU A 26 0.09 1.32 9.61
C LEU A 26 0.29 1.46 11.12
N GLN A 27 1.06 2.48 11.51
CA GLN A 27 1.21 2.85 12.92
C GLN A 27 -0.16 3.28 13.49
N GLN A 28 -0.89 2.35 14.13
CA GLN A 28 -2.07 2.68 14.92
C GLN A 28 -1.78 2.56 16.42
N PRO A 29 -2.42 3.38 17.28
CA PRO A 29 -2.19 3.35 18.72
C PRO A 29 -2.53 2.01 19.41
N THR A 30 -3.45 1.25 18.83
CA THR A 30 -4.04 0.05 19.47
C THR A 30 -3.65 -1.26 18.82
N MET A 31 -3.20 -1.26 17.56
CA MET A 31 -2.63 -2.43 16.87
C MET A 31 -1.63 -1.99 15.81
N ALA A 32 -0.44 -2.58 15.82
CA ALA A 32 0.49 -2.45 14.72
C ALA A 32 0.01 -3.36 13.57
N GLU A 33 -0.57 -2.77 12.54
CA GLU A 33 -0.91 -3.46 11.31
C GLU A 33 0.20 -3.24 10.27
N MET A 34 0.65 -4.32 9.66
CA MET A 34 1.67 -4.27 8.62
C MET A 34 1.14 -4.99 7.40
N TRP A 35 1.10 -4.29 6.27
CA TRP A 35 0.69 -4.84 5.00
C TRP A 35 1.90 -4.99 4.09
N LEU A 36 1.83 -5.95 3.18
CA LEU A 36 2.84 -6.17 2.14
C LEU A 36 2.18 -6.00 0.78
N PHE A 37 2.82 -5.27 -0.13
CA PHE A 37 2.43 -5.15 -1.52
C PHE A 37 3.52 -5.79 -2.37
N ASP A 38 3.14 -6.86 -3.07
CA ASP A 38 3.99 -7.81 -3.77
C ASP A 38 5.03 -8.51 -2.88
N CYS A 39 5.41 -9.71 -3.33
CA CYS A 39 6.30 -10.60 -2.60
C CYS A 39 7.23 -11.33 -3.58
N GLY A 40 8.06 -10.56 -4.28
CA GLY A 40 9.14 -11.10 -5.13
C GLY A 40 10.08 -12.04 -4.39
N GLU A 41 10.79 -12.88 -5.13
CA GLU A 41 11.76 -13.80 -4.52
C GLU A 41 12.76 -13.02 -3.66
N GLY A 42 13.17 -13.60 -2.52
CA GLY A 42 14.07 -12.93 -1.59
C GLY A 42 13.38 -11.99 -0.60
N THR A 43 12.09 -11.68 -0.72
CA THR A 43 11.37 -10.77 0.21
C THR A 43 11.57 -11.14 1.69
N GLN A 44 11.43 -12.42 2.06
CA GLN A 44 11.68 -12.86 3.44
C GLN A 44 13.14 -12.65 3.90
N HIS A 45 14.11 -12.69 2.98
CA HIS A 45 15.52 -12.40 3.28
C HIS A 45 15.75 -10.90 3.46
N GLN A 46 15.04 -10.08 2.67
CA GLN A 46 15.08 -8.62 2.82
C GLN A 46 14.53 -8.21 4.20
N PHE A 47 13.46 -8.84 4.68
CA PHE A 47 12.97 -8.64 6.05
C PHE A 47 14.05 -8.86 7.13
N LEU A 48 14.91 -9.88 6.99
CA LEU A 48 16.00 -10.16 7.94
C LEU A 48 17.03 -9.03 8.06
N ARG A 49 17.02 -8.09 7.12
CA ARG A 49 17.90 -6.92 7.09
C ARG A 49 17.22 -5.66 7.62
N THR A 50 16.00 -5.78 8.14
CA THR A 50 15.19 -4.67 8.66
C THR A 50 14.85 -4.89 10.13
N PRO A 51 14.47 -3.85 10.88
CA PRO A 51 13.91 -4.02 12.22
C PRO A 51 12.49 -4.61 12.22
N TYR A 52 11.88 -4.80 11.04
CA TYR A 52 10.52 -5.27 10.89
C TYR A 52 10.43 -6.80 10.89
N HIS A 53 9.55 -7.31 11.74
CA HIS A 53 9.32 -8.75 11.81
C HIS A 53 8.16 -9.13 10.87
N PRO A 54 8.34 -10.07 9.92
CA PRO A 54 7.28 -10.49 8.99
C PRO A 54 6.08 -11.12 9.73
N GLY A 55 6.28 -11.55 10.97
CA GLY A 55 5.23 -11.95 11.90
C GLY A 55 4.15 -10.88 12.16
N LYS A 56 4.45 -9.59 11.96
CA LYS A 56 3.49 -8.48 12.10
C LYS A 56 2.59 -8.32 10.87
N LEU A 57 2.92 -8.99 9.77
CA LEU A 57 2.06 -8.99 8.58
C LEU A 57 0.72 -9.63 8.89
N ASN A 58 -0.36 -8.93 8.54
CA ASN A 58 -1.74 -9.44 8.60
C ASN A 58 -2.42 -9.43 7.22
N LYS A 59 -1.94 -8.64 6.26
CA LYS A 59 -2.45 -8.62 4.88
C LYS A 59 -1.30 -8.56 3.86
N ILE A 60 -1.44 -9.28 2.76
CA ILE A 60 -0.54 -9.22 1.59
C ILE A 60 -1.38 -8.99 0.35
N PHE A 61 -1.03 -8.00 -0.47
CA PHE A 61 -1.68 -7.65 -1.73
C PHE A 61 -0.71 -7.95 -2.86
N ILE A 62 -1.13 -8.78 -3.81
CA ILE A 62 -0.38 -9.10 -5.02
C ILE A 62 -1.00 -8.34 -6.18
N THR A 63 -0.18 -7.56 -6.88
CA THR A 63 -0.61 -6.76 -8.03
C THR A 63 -0.90 -7.67 -9.23
N HIS A 64 0.02 -8.58 -9.53
CA HIS A 64 -0.09 -9.55 -10.62
C HIS A 64 0.79 -10.79 -10.39
N LEU A 65 0.64 -11.82 -11.22
CA LEU A 65 1.26 -13.15 -10.99
C LEU A 65 2.60 -13.37 -11.72
N HIS A 66 3.34 -12.32 -12.09
CA HIS A 66 4.72 -12.52 -12.52
C HIS A 66 5.62 -12.92 -11.34
N GLY A 67 6.68 -13.65 -11.66
CA GLY A 67 7.52 -14.29 -10.66
C GLY A 67 8.21 -13.31 -9.70
N ASP A 68 8.60 -12.15 -10.22
CA ASP A 68 9.24 -11.08 -9.46
C ASP A 68 8.31 -10.30 -8.53
N HIS A 69 7.02 -10.61 -8.54
CA HIS A 69 6.02 -10.10 -7.60
C HIS A 69 5.44 -11.21 -6.71
N LEU A 70 5.73 -12.49 -7.00
CA LEU A 70 5.00 -13.63 -6.44
C LEU A 70 5.88 -14.71 -5.78
N PHE A 71 7.08 -14.99 -6.31
CA PHE A 71 7.83 -16.21 -5.97
C PHE A 71 8.41 -16.24 -4.55
N GLY A 72 8.49 -15.11 -3.85
CA GLY A 72 8.86 -15.07 -2.44
C GLY A 72 7.76 -15.57 -1.51
N LEU A 73 6.52 -15.62 -1.98
CA LEU A 73 5.34 -15.87 -1.15
C LEU A 73 5.36 -17.25 -0.47
N PRO A 74 5.62 -18.38 -1.15
CA PRO A 74 5.58 -19.69 -0.49
C PRO A 74 6.60 -19.80 0.65
N GLY A 75 7.82 -19.31 0.42
CA GLY A 75 8.88 -19.30 1.44
C GLY A 75 8.53 -18.43 2.64
N LEU A 76 7.95 -17.25 2.42
CA LEU A 76 7.51 -16.36 3.49
C LEU A 76 6.41 -17.01 4.35
N LEU A 77 5.43 -17.67 3.73
CA LEU A 77 4.33 -18.35 4.43
C LEU A 77 4.84 -19.50 5.31
N CYS A 78 5.76 -20.32 4.78
CA CYS A 78 6.39 -21.41 5.53
C CYS A 78 7.24 -20.88 6.70
N SER A 79 8.07 -19.87 6.46
CA SER A 79 8.90 -19.25 7.51
C SER A 79 8.06 -18.67 8.64
N ARG A 80 6.93 -18.03 8.30
CA ARG A 80 5.97 -17.54 9.29
C ARG A 80 5.40 -18.68 10.17
N SER A 81 5.08 -19.82 9.56
CA SER A 81 4.56 -20.99 10.30
C SER A 81 5.62 -21.56 11.24
N MET A 82 6.85 -21.76 10.73
CA MET A 82 7.96 -22.32 11.51
C MET A 82 8.37 -21.45 12.70
N GLN A 83 8.13 -20.14 12.63
CA GLN A 83 8.34 -19.21 13.73
C GLN A 83 7.24 -19.26 14.81
N GLY A 84 6.24 -20.14 14.69
CA GLY A 84 5.17 -20.29 15.66
C GLY A 84 4.20 -19.11 15.71
N ASN A 85 4.11 -18.33 14.63
CA ASN A 85 3.17 -17.22 14.57
C ASN A 85 1.76 -17.74 14.30
N SER A 86 0.83 -17.50 15.23
CA SER A 86 -0.57 -17.93 15.15
C SER A 86 -1.54 -16.84 14.66
N LEU A 87 -1.05 -15.62 14.41
CA LEU A 87 -1.89 -14.51 13.97
C LEU A 87 -2.37 -14.72 12.53
N PRO A 88 -3.64 -14.42 12.22
CA PRO A 88 -4.22 -14.65 10.91
C PRO A 88 -3.53 -13.80 9.83
N LEU A 89 -3.51 -14.34 8.61
CA LEU A 89 -2.96 -13.68 7.43
C LEU A 89 -3.95 -13.79 6.27
N THR A 90 -4.24 -12.67 5.62
CA THR A 90 -5.07 -12.64 4.42
C THR A 90 -4.26 -12.23 3.20
N LEU A 91 -4.36 -13.01 2.12
CA LEU A 91 -3.76 -12.70 0.83
C LEU A 91 -4.85 -12.20 -0.11
N TYR A 92 -4.56 -11.11 -0.83
CA TYR A 92 -5.39 -10.53 -1.88
C TYR A 92 -4.58 -10.54 -3.18
N GLY A 93 -5.20 -10.90 -4.29
CA GLY A 93 -4.55 -10.80 -5.60
C GLY A 93 -5.41 -11.36 -6.73
N PRO A 94 -4.94 -11.32 -7.97
CA PRO A 94 -5.72 -11.77 -9.13
C PRO A 94 -5.98 -13.29 -9.11
N LYS A 95 -6.82 -13.73 -10.03
CA LYS A 95 -7.14 -15.15 -10.23
C LYS A 95 -5.86 -15.96 -10.51
N GLY A 96 -5.70 -17.07 -9.80
CA GLY A 96 -4.53 -17.95 -9.87
C GLY A 96 -3.64 -17.88 -8.62
N LEU A 97 -3.76 -16.82 -7.81
CA LEU A 97 -3.03 -16.69 -6.54
C LEU A 97 -3.29 -17.88 -5.62
N LYS A 98 -4.57 -18.28 -5.48
CA LYS A 98 -4.95 -19.40 -4.61
C LYS A 98 -4.33 -20.71 -5.11
N ALA A 99 -4.46 -20.98 -6.40
CA ALA A 99 -3.90 -22.18 -7.02
C ALA A 99 -2.37 -22.26 -6.87
N PHE A 100 -1.67 -21.12 -7.03
CA PHE A 100 -0.23 -21.03 -6.84
C PHE A 100 0.18 -21.38 -5.41
N VAL A 101 -0.43 -20.72 -4.41
CA VAL A 101 -0.09 -20.93 -2.99
C VAL A 101 -0.42 -22.36 -2.56
N GLU A 102 -1.64 -22.85 -2.83
CA GLU A 102 -2.06 -24.20 -2.43
C GLU A 102 -1.20 -25.28 -3.11
N THR A 103 -0.83 -25.09 -4.38
CA THR A 103 0.03 -26.03 -5.09
C THR A 103 1.44 -26.03 -4.52
N ALA A 104 2.03 -24.86 -4.27
CA ALA A 104 3.36 -24.74 -3.70
C ALA A 104 3.44 -25.45 -2.34
N LEU A 105 2.52 -25.13 -1.42
CA LEU A 105 2.47 -25.75 -0.08
C LEU A 105 2.22 -27.26 -0.15
N ARG A 106 1.29 -27.71 -1.00
CA ARG A 106 0.99 -29.14 -1.16
C ARG A 106 2.20 -29.92 -1.67
N LEU A 107 2.87 -29.42 -2.71
CA LEU A 107 4.00 -30.12 -3.32
C LEU A 107 5.25 -30.10 -2.44
N SER A 108 5.44 -29.07 -1.61
CA SER A 108 6.54 -29.01 -0.64
C SER A 108 6.25 -29.74 0.67
N GLY A 109 5.07 -30.35 0.84
CA GLY A 109 4.66 -30.98 2.09
C GLY A 109 4.57 -29.97 3.25
N SER A 110 4.20 -28.73 2.96
CA SER A 110 4.13 -27.63 3.93
C SER A 110 2.69 -27.28 4.32
N TRP A 111 2.54 -26.61 5.45
CA TRP A 111 1.26 -26.15 6.00
C TRP A 111 1.46 -24.82 6.74
N THR A 112 0.35 -24.25 7.22
CA THR A 112 0.35 -23.06 8.08
C THR A 112 -0.29 -23.39 9.42
N ASP A 113 0.41 -23.10 10.51
CA ASP A 113 -0.09 -23.20 11.89
C ASP A 113 -0.86 -21.93 12.33
N TYR A 114 -1.26 -21.11 11.36
CA TYR A 114 -2.10 -19.92 11.51
C TYR A 114 -3.22 -19.92 10.47
N PRO A 115 -4.32 -19.19 10.72
CA PRO A 115 -5.39 -19.03 9.74
C PRO A 115 -4.87 -18.28 8.50
N LEU A 116 -4.85 -18.95 7.36
CA LEU A 116 -4.54 -18.35 6.05
C LEU A 116 -5.82 -18.21 5.23
N THR A 117 -6.16 -16.99 4.85
CA THR A 117 -7.27 -16.70 3.94
C THR A 117 -6.72 -16.18 2.62
N ILE A 118 -7.20 -16.69 1.49
CA ILE A 118 -6.79 -16.24 0.16
C ILE A 118 -8.04 -15.74 -0.57
N ILE A 119 -8.01 -14.49 -1.00
CA ILE A 119 -9.10 -13.81 -1.68
C ILE A 119 -8.61 -13.42 -3.07
N GLU A 120 -9.17 -14.07 -4.09
CA GLU A 120 -8.96 -13.67 -5.48
C GLU A 120 -9.85 -12.46 -5.77
N VAL A 121 -9.24 -11.30 -6.02
CA VAL A 121 -9.93 -10.02 -6.18
C VAL A 121 -10.13 -9.66 -7.65
N GLY A 122 -11.13 -8.82 -7.90
CA GLY A 122 -11.35 -8.14 -9.17
C GLY A 122 -11.30 -6.61 -9.00
N PRO A 123 -11.62 -5.83 -10.04
CA PRO A 123 -11.76 -4.38 -9.94
C PRO A 123 -12.77 -3.96 -8.86
N GLY A 124 -12.48 -2.88 -8.14
CA GLY A 124 -13.38 -2.27 -7.17
C GLY A 124 -12.97 -2.47 -5.71
N LEU A 125 -13.95 -2.55 -4.82
CA LEU A 125 -13.70 -2.61 -3.37
C LEU A 125 -13.06 -3.96 -2.98
N VAL A 126 -11.89 -3.89 -2.34
CA VAL A 126 -11.17 -5.05 -1.81
C VAL A 126 -11.48 -5.24 -0.33
N LEU A 127 -11.40 -4.17 0.45
CA LEU A 127 -11.82 -4.14 1.86
C LEU A 127 -12.24 -2.73 2.29
N ASP A 128 -13.14 -2.66 3.26
CA ASP A 128 -13.56 -1.44 3.96
C ASP A 128 -13.66 -1.81 5.46
N GLU A 129 -12.55 -1.60 6.18
CA GLU A 129 -12.41 -1.93 7.60
C GLU A 129 -12.23 -0.63 8.41
N ALA A 130 -12.48 -0.65 9.73
CA ALA A 130 -12.68 0.54 10.57
C ALA A 130 -11.62 1.67 10.52
N GLY A 131 -10.46 1.48 9.87
CA GLY A 131 -9.47 2.53 9.63
C GLY A 131 -9.16 2.82 8.15
N PHE A 132 -9.45 1.91 7.23
CA PHE A 132 -8.97 1.96 5.85
C PHE A 132 -9.94 1.33 4.85
N ARG A 133 -10.03 1.97 3.69
CA ARG A 133 -10.61 1.43 2.48
C ARG A 133 -9.50 1.11 1.47
N VAL A 134 -9.57 -0.07 0.86
CA VAL A 134 -8.70 -0.46 -0.25
C VAL A 134 -9.54 -0.76 -1.48
N THR A 135 -9.18 -0.15 -2.61
CA THR A 135 -9.79 -0.44 -3.92
C THR A 135 -8.72 -0.90 -4.91
N ALA A 136 -9.05 -1.92 -5.69
CA ALA A 136 -8.22 -2.44 -6.78
C ALA A 136 -8.66 -1.83 -8.11
N TRP A 137 -7.70 -1.37 -8.89
CA TRP A 137 -7.89 -0.72 -10.18
C TRP A 137 -7.16 -1.50 -11.27
N PRO A 138 -7.84 -1.92 -12.34
CA PRO A 138 -7.20 -2.72 -13.38
C PRO A 138 -6.17 -1.87 -14.13
N LEU A 139 -5.03 -2.46 -14.44
CA LEU A 139 -3.91 -1.82 -15.12
C LEU A 139 -3.65 -2.46 -16.50
N ASN A 140 -2.79 -1.83 -17.31
CA ASN A 140 -2.44 -2.30 -18.64
C ASN A 140 -1.11 -3.06 -18.62
N HIS A 141 -1.21 -4.38 -18.41
CA HIS A 141 -0.07 -5.28 -18.30
C HIS A 141 -0.38 -6.62 -19.03
N PRO A 142 0.62 -7.44 -19.44
CA PRO A 142 0.37 -8.66 -20.22
C PRO A 142 -0.46 -9.73 -19.50
N VAL A 143 -0.57 -9.64 -18.18
CA VAL A 143 -1.41 -10.49 -17.33
C VAL A 143 -2.36 -9.62 -16.51
N GLU A 144 -3.37 -10.23 -15.90
CA GLU A 144 -4.26 -9.55 -14.96
C GLU A 144 -3.44 -8.86 -13.86
N CYS A 145 -3.54 -7.52 -13.82
CA CYS A 145 -2.75 -6.67 -12.95
C CYS A 145 -3.62 -5.58 -12.33
N TYR A 146 -3.39 -5.31 -11.06
CA TYR A 146 -4.09 -4.30 -10.28
C TYR A 146 -3.12 -3.31 -9.64
N GLY A 147 -3.51 -2.04 -9.62
CA GLY A 147 -3.01 -1.07 -8.67
C GLY A 147 -3.97 -0.93 -7.49
N TYR A 148 -3.44 -0.67 -6.30
CA TYR A 148 -4.22 -0.56 -5.08
C TYR A 148 -4.24 0.88 -4.58
N ARG A 149 -5.44 1.43 -4.38
CA ARG A 149 -5.66 2.70 -3.70
C ARG A 149 -6.01 2.43 -2.26
N ILE A 150 -5.23 2.96 -1.33
CA ILE A 150 -5.40 2.85 0.11
C ILE A 150 -5.81 4.22 0.64
N GLU A 151 -7.01 4.29 1.21
CA GLU A 151 -7.56 5.51 1.78
C GLU A 151 -7.84 5.29 3.26
N GLN A 152 -7.14 6.04 4.11
CA GLN A 152 -7.48 6.13 5.51
C GLN A 152 -8.82 6.85 5.64
N HIS A 153 -9.69 6.39 6.53
CA HIS A 153 -10.91 7.14 6.83
C HIS A 153 -10.59 8.45 7.56
N ASP A 154 -11.42 9.46 7.31
CA ASP A 154 -11.34 10.74 8.01
C ASP A 154 -11.47 10.52 9.52
N LYS A 155 -10.63 11.23 10.27
CA LYS A 155 -10.73 11.20 11.74
C LYS A 155 -11.73 12.26 12.17
N PRO A 156 -12.73 11.90 13.01
CA PRO A 156 -13.63 12.88 13.60
C PRO A 156 -12.83 13.98 14.30
N GLY A 157 -13.37 15.20 14.28
CA GLY A 157 -12.76 16.33 14.94
C GLY A 157 -12.49 16.08 16.43
N THR A 158 -11.59 16.87 17.01
CA THR A 158 -11.40 16.86 18.46
C THR A 158 -12.67 17.35 19.14
N LEU A 159 -13.15 16.60 20.13
CA LEU A 159 -14.29 17.00 20.94
C LEU A 159 -13.89 18.16 21.85
N ASP A 160 -14.67 19.24 21.85
CA ASP A 160 -14.56 20.34 22.81
C ASP A 160 -15.09 19.89 24.18
N ALA A 161 -14.26 19.13 24.87
CA ALA A 161 -14.53 18.64 26.22
C ALA A 161 -14.74 19.78 27.22
N ALA A 162 -14.06 20.91 27.04
CA ALA A 162 -14.15 22.03 27.97
C ALA A 162 -15.54 22.68 27.90
N GLN A 163 -16.06 22.90 26.68
CA GLN A 163 -17.41 23.42 26.50
C GLN A 163 -18.48 22.45 27.04
N LEU A 164 -18.34 21.14 26.78
CA LEU A 164 -19.27 20.14 27.29
C LEU A 164 -19.31 20.12 28.83
N ILE A 165 -18.15 20.19 29.49
CA ILE A 165 -18.07 20.26 30.95
C ILE A 165 -18.70 21.56 31.46
N ALA A 166 -18.47 22.70 30.79
CA ALA A 166 -19.06 23.99 31.15
C ALA A 166 -20.59 23.98 31.03
N GLU A 167 -21.14 23.22 30.09
CA GLU A 167 -22.59 23.03 29.90
C GLU A 167 -23.16 21.92 30.81
N GLY A 168 -22.35 21.35 31.71
CA GLY A 168 -22.78 20.37 32.71
C GLY A 168 -22.89 18.95 32.18
N VAL A 169 -22.27 18.62 31.05
CA VAL A 169 -22.18 17.24 30.55
C VAL A 169 -21.07 16.52 31.31
N PRO A 170 -21.38 15.43 32.05
CA PRO A 170 -20.36 14.71 32.81
C PRO A 170 -19.40 13.96 31.86
N PRO A 171 -18.09 13.98 32.15
CA PRO A 171 -17.12 13.19 31.39
C PRO A 171 -17.41 11.70 31.55
N GLY A 172 -17.27 10.92 30.47
CA GLY A 172 -17.53 9.48 30.49
C GLY A 172 -18.02 8.94 29.14
N PRO A 173 -18.81 7.86 29.12
CA PRO A 173 -19.29 7.20 27.90
C PRO A 173 -20.06 8.14 26.95
N LEU A 174 -20.71 9.17 27.49
CA LEU A 174 -21.42 10.19 26.70
C LEU A 174 -20.46 10.98 25.79
N PHE A 175 -19.24 11.27 26.24
CA PHE A 175 -18.25 12.00 25.44
C PHE A 175 -17.81 11.19 24.23
N GLN A 176 -17.69 9.86 24.35
CA GLN A 176 -17.35 9.00 23.21
C GLN A 176 -18.46 9.03 22.14
N ARG A 177 -19.73 9.00 22.57
CA ARG A 177 -20.87 9.09 21.66
C ARG A 177 -20.97 10.47 21.00
N LEU A 178 -20.78 11.54 21.77
CA LEU A 178 -20.71 12.91 21.26
C LEU A 178 -19.54 13.09 20.27
N LYS A 179 -18.39 12.46 20.54
CA LYS A 179 -17.23 12.47 19.64
C LYS A 179 -17.49 11.76 18.31
N GLN A 180 -18.43 10.82 18.28
CA GLN A 180 -18.92 10.17 17.06
C GLN A 180 -19.97 11.03 16.32
N GLY A 181 -20.23 12.25 16.78
CA GLY A 181 -21.25 13.15 16.21
C GLY A 181 -22.68 12.76 16.56
N LEU A 182 -22.89 11.79 17.46
CA LEU A 182 -24.22 11.34 17.85
C LEU A 182 -24.90 12.38 18.77
N THR A 183 -26.22 12.48 18.66
CA THR A 183 -27.03 13.17 19.67
C THR A 183 -27.24 12.27 20.89
N VAL A 184 -27.01 12.80 22.09
CA VAL A 184 -27.26 12.10 23.36
C VAL A 184 -28.25 12.88 24.22
N GLU A 185 -29.06 12.14 24.97
CA GLU A 185 -29.98 12.68 25.95
C GLU A 185 -29.34 12.54 27.35
N LEU A 186 -29.34 13.63 28.12
CA LEU A 186 -28.83 13.69 29.48
C LEU A 186 -29.90 13.27 30.49
N GLU A 187 -29.49 12.95 31.72
CA GLU A 187 -30.42 12.61 32.81
C GLU A 187 -31.39 13.74 33.15
N ASP A 188 -31.02 14.99 32.87
CA ASP A 188 -31.87 16.17 33.05
C ASP A 188 -32.83 16.42 31.86
N GLY A 189 -32.87 15.52 30.88
CA GLY A 189 -33.74 15.58 29.70
C GLY A 189 -33.22 16.46 28.55
N ARG A 190 -32.07 17.14 28.71
CA ARG A 190 -31.47 17.91 27.61
C ARG A 190 -30.93 16.98 26.53
N ARG A 191 -31.07 17.40 25.26
CA ARG A 191 -30.48 16.73 24.10
C ARG A 191 -29.27 17.51 23.59
N ILE A 192 -28.11 16.86 23.61
CA ILE A 192 -26.85 17.44 23.18
C ILE A 192 -26.45 16.80 21.85
N ASP A 193 -26.33 17.63 20.82
CA ASP A 193 -25.89 17.23 19.49
C ASP A 193 -24.36 17.31 19.40
N GLY A 194 -23.70 16.14 19.38
CA GLY A 194 -22.25 16.04 19.38
C GLY A 194 -21.57 16.75 18.22
N SER A 195 -22.23 16.86 17.06
CA SER A 195 -21.68 17.53 15.88
C SER A 195 -21.32 19.00 16.12
N ARG A 196 -21.98 19.66 17.08
CA ARG A 196 -21.75 21.07 17.44
C ARG A 196 -20.49 21.28 18.28
N TYR A 197 -19.96 20.23 18.89
CA TYR A 197 -18.81 20.27 19.79
C TYR A 197 -17.57 19.61 19.15
N LEU A 198 -17.62 19.33 17.85
CA LEU A 198 -16.50 18.78 17.12
C LEU A 198 -15.75 19.90 16.39
N GLY A 199 -14.42 19.89 16.51
CA GLY A 199 -13.57 20.63 15.60
C GLY A 199 -13.66 20.10 14.16
N PRO A 200 -12.94 20.71 13.20
CA PRO A 200 -12.88 20.18 11.84
C PRO A 200 -12.35 18.74 11.83
N ALA A 201 -12.95 17.89 10.99
CA ALA A 201 -12.43 16.55 10.75
C ALA A 201 -11.02 16.64 10.14
N THR A 202 -10.15 15.69 10.48
CA THR A 202 -8.84 15.57 9.84
C THR A 202 -8.97 14.62 8.66
N PRO A 203 -8.74 15.08 7.41
CA PRO A 203 -8.80 14.20 6.24
C PRO A 203 -7.86 13.01 6.39
N GLY A 204 -8.34 11.84 6.02
CA GLY A 204 -7.52 10.64 5.96
C GLY A 204 -6.50 10.71 4.83
N LYS A 205 -5.36 10.06 5.03
CA LYS A 205 -4.29 9.96 4.05
C LYS A 205 -4.63 8.99 2.92
N LYS A 206 -4.20 9.32 1.71
CA LYS A 206 -4.47 8.60 0.47
C LYS A 206 -3.16 8.19 -0.18
N LEU A 207 -3.05 6.92 -0.52
CA LEU A 207 -1.88 6.31 -1.12
C LEU A 207 -2.31 5.49 -2.33
N ALA A 208 -1.59 5.59 -3.44
CA ALA A 208 -1.71 4.66 -4.56
C ALA A 208 -0.42 3.85 -4.70
N ILE A 209 -0.52 2.53 -4.67
CA ILE A 209 0.57 1.61 -5.00
C ILE A 209 0.18 0.91 -6.31
N PHE A 210 0.89 1.25 -7.38
CA PHE A 210 0.67 0.64 -8.69
C PHE A 210 1.39 -0.70 -8.77
N GLY A 211 0.77 -1.63 -9.51
CA GLY A 211 1.51 -2.73 -10.13
C GLY A 211 2.16 -2.28 -11.44
N ASP A 212 2.77 -3.23 -12.13
CA ASP A 212 3.36 -2.99 -13.43
C ASP A 212 2.28 -2.59 -14.44
N THR A 213 2.57 -1.56 -15.23
CA THR A 213 1.61 -1.02 -16.19
C THR A 213 2.28 -0.18 -17.26
N ALA A 214 1.79 -0.31 -18.50
CA ALA A 214 1.88 0.73 -19.51
C ALA A 214 0.84 1.82 -19.23
N PRO A 215 0.91 2.99 -19.87
CA PRO A 215 -0.13 4.00 -19.74
C PRO A 215 -1.53 3.44 -20.03
N CYS A 216 -2.47 3.79 -19.16
CA CYS A 216 -3.88 3.42 -19.29
C CYS A 216 -4.77 4.46 -18.61
N GLU A 217 -6.05 4.50 -18.97
CA GLU A 217 -6.99 5.52 -18.48
C GLU A 217 -7.24 5.39 -16.97
N THR A 218 -7.35 4.16 -16.48
CA THR A 218 -7.59 3.84 -15.05
C THR A 218 -6.45 4.27 -14.14
N ALA A 219 -5.23 4.42 -14.68
CA ALA A 219 -4.07 4.89 -13.93
C ALA A 219 -4.31 6.28 -13.33
N ARG A 220 -4.98 7.17 -14.07
CA ARG A 220 -5.27 8.52 -13.57
C ARG A 220 -6.28 8.50 -12.42
N GLU A 221 -7.31 7.67 -12.51
CA GLU A 221 -8.34 7.55 -11.48
C GLU A 221 -7.78 6.98 -10.18
N LEU A 222 -6.92 5.95 -10.29
CA LEU A 222 -6.16 5.40 -9.18
C LEU A 222 -5.32 6.48 -8.48
N ALA A 223 -4.55 7.27 -9.26
CA ALA A 223 -3.65 8.30 -8.73
C ALA A 223 -4.35 9.59 -8.28
N CYS A 224 -5.58 9.88 -8.72
CA CYS A 224 -6.18 11.20 -8.57
C CYS A 224 -6.20 11.69 -7.10
N GLY A 225 -5.44 12.77 -6.84
CA GLY A 225 -5.38 13.47 -5.55
C GLY A 225 -4.85 12.65 -4.39
N VAL A 226 -4.00 11.65 -4.63
CA VAL A 226 -3.34 10.90 -3.54
C VAL A 226 -2.16 11.69 -2.97
N ASP A 227 -1.90 11.53 -1.67
CA ASP A 227 -0.75 12.16 -1.01
C ASP A 227 0.56 11.56 -1.56
N VAL A 228 0.58 10.25 -1.77
CA VAL A 228 1.74 9.52 -2.31
C VAL A 228 1.30 8.55 -3.40
N MET A 229 2.03 8.56 -4.50
CA MET A 229 1.89 7.64 -5.63
C MET A 229 3.19 6.84 -5.77
N VAL A 230 3.13 5.53 -5.56
CA VAL A 230 4.23 4.61 -5.86
C VAL A 230 3.99 3.99 -7.23
N HIS A 231 4.91 4.20 -8.17
CA HIS A 231 4.73 3.78 -9.55
C HIS A 231 6.03 3.29 -10.19
N GLU A 232 5.92 2.34 -11.10
CA GLU A 232 7.06 1.85 -11.87
C GLU A 232 7.64 2.95 -12.78
N VAL A 233 8.97 2.91 -12.90
CA VAL A 233 9.77 3.68 -13.86
C VAL A 233 10.78 2.71 -14.45
N THR A 234 10.27 1.74 -15.23
CA THR A 234 11.08 0.62 -15.70
C THR A 234 12.15 1.06 -16.69
N LEU A 235 11.84 2.03 -17.56
CA LEU A 235 12.73 2.52 -18.61
C LEU A 235 12.74 4.05 -18.73
N GLU A 236 13.78 4.58 -19.35
CA GLU A 236 13.88 6.00 -19.74
C GLU A 236 12.96 6.31 -20.92
N GLN A 237 12.63 7.59 -21.12
CA GLN A 237 11.68 8.02 -22.17
C GLN A 237 12.09 7.57 -23.57
N ALA A 238 13.40 7.53 -23.86
CA ALA A 238 13.91 7.10 -25.17
C ALA A 238 13.53 5.64 -25.52
N MET A 239 13.11 4.84 -24.53
CA MET A 239 12.67 3.45 -24.70
C MET A 239 11.16 3.26 -24.55
N ALA A 240 10.35 4.31 -24.74
CA ALA A 240 8.89 4.26 -24.55
C ALA A 240 8.21 3.12 -25.33
N GLU A 241 8.56 2.90 -26.60
CA GLU A 241 7.97 1.80 -27.39
C GLU A 241 8.25 0.42 -26.74
N LYS A 242 9.48 0.23 -26.25
CA LYS A 242 9.89 -1.01 -25.58
C LYS A 242 9.22 -1.17 -24.21
N ALA A 243 9.06 -0.09 -23.45
CA ALA A 243 8.35 -0.11 -22.18
C ALA A 243 6.88 -0.49 -22.40
N ASN A 244 6.19 0.29 -23.23
CA ASN A 244 4.75 0.16 -23.46
C ASN A 244 4.38 -1.20 -24.07
N SER A 245 5.17 -1.72 -25.03
CA SER A 245 4.91 -3.02 -25.65
C SER A 245 5.02 -4.21 -24.69
N ARG A 246 5.61 -4.01 -23.51
CA ARG A 246 5.72 -5.01 -22.45
C ARG A 246 4.81 -4.72 -21.26
N GLY A 247 3.94 -3.71 -21.36
CA GLY A 247 3.08 -3.29 -20.26
C GLY A 247 3.85 -2.57 -19.15
N HIS A 248 4.85 -1.76 -19.51
CA HIS A 248 5.62 -0.93 -18.58
C HIS A 248 5.59 0.55 -18.96
N SER A 249 5.94 1.40 -17.99
CA SER A 249 5.96 2.84 -18.12
C SER A 249 7.39 3.39 -18.09
N THR A 250 7.54 4.56 -18.70
CA THR A 250 8.77 5.34 -18.66
C THR A 250 8.75 6.43 -17.60
N SER A 251 9.93 6.96 -17.28
CA SER A 251 10.13 8.13 -16.43
C SER A 251 9.17 9.29 -16.73
N GLN A 252 9.13 9.76 -17.98
CA GLN A 252 8.31 10.91 -18.34
C GLN A 252 6.80 10.60 -18.34
N GLN A 253 6.40 9.39 -18.76
CA GLN A 253 5.00 8.97 -18.68
C GLN A 253 4.50 8.94 -17.24
N THR A 254 5.28 8.34 -16.34
CA THR A 254 4.96 8.24 -14.92
C THR A 254 4.93 9.63 -14.25
N ALA A 255 5.89 10.50 -14.56
CA ALA A 255 5.92 11.85 -14.03
C ALA A 255 4.76 12.73 -14.56
N SER A 256 4.39 12.58 -15.84
CA SER A 256 3.24 13.27 -16.42
C SER A 256 1.94 12.83 -15.76
N LEU A 257 1.77 11.52 -15.51
CA LEU A 257 0.63 10.99 -14.78
C LEU A 257 0.54 11.58 -13.36
N ALA A 258 1.65 11.62 -12.63
CA ALA A 258 1.71 12.21 -11.29
C ALA A 258 1.29 13.69 -11.30
N HIS A 259 1.81 14.48 -12.25
CA HIS A 259 1.43 15.87 -12.46
C HIS A 259 -0.07 16.02 -12.75
N ASP A 260 -0.59 15.28 -13.73
CA ASP A 260 -1.97 15.41 -14.21
C ASP A 260 -3.04 14.87 -13.25
N ALA A 261 -2.62 13.96 -12.37
CA ALA A 261 -3.44 13.43 -11.27
C ALA A 261 -3.38 14.31 -10.01
N GLY A 262 -2.51 15.31 -9.95
CA GLY A 262 -2.37 16.21 -8.82
C GLY A 262 -1.94 15.50 -7.54
N VAL A 263 -0.98 14.57 -7.64
CA VAL A 263 -0.47 13.82 -6.47
C VAL A 263 0.47 14.68 -5.63
N GLY A 264 0.63 14.35 -4.34
CA GLY A 264 1.58 15.05 -3.46
C GLY A 264 3.04 14.69 -3.75
N THR A 265 3.36 13.39 -3.76
CA THR A 265 4.70 12.86 -4.05
C THR A 265 4.64 11.63 -4.96
N LEU A 266 5.54 11.55 -5.93
CA LEU A 266 5.79 10.37 -6.75
C LEU A 266 7.01 9.63 -6.18
N ILE A 267 6.85 8.35 -5.85
CA ILE A 267 7.97 7.45 -5.53
C ILE A 267 8.16 6.49 -6.70
N ALA A 268 9.24 6.69 -7.45
CA ALA A 268 9.61 5.84 -8.57
C ALA A 268 10.24 4.54 -8.06
N THR A 269 9.85 3.39 -8.62
CA THR A 269 10.40 2.07 -8.29
C THR A 269 10.45 1.17 -9.53
N HIS A 270 10.73 -0.12 -9.35
CA HIS A 270 10.68 -1.15 -10.40
C HIS A 270 11.61 -0.81 -11.57
N PHE A 271 12.88 -0.57 -11.25
CA PHE A 271 13.86 -0.13 -12.24
C PHE A 271 14.42 -1.32 -13.02
N SER A 272 14.54 -1.18 -14.35
CA SER A 272 15.24 -2.19 -15.14
C SER A 272 16.68 -2.38 -14.64
N SER A 273 17.10 -3.64 -14.50
CA SER A 273 18.46 -4.04 -14.10
C SER A 273 19.58 -3.52 -15.00
N ARG A 274 19.25 -2.89 -16.13
CA ARG A 274 20.20 -2.19 -17.01
C ARG A 274 20.77 -0.90 -16.40
N TYR A 275 20.04 -0.28 -15.47
CA TYR A 275 20.44 0.98 -14.87
C TYR A 275 21.24 0.71 -13.61
N ASP A 276 22.46 1.21 -13.58
CA ASP A 276 23.24 1.34 -12.36
C ASP A 276 22.75 2.55 -11.54
N ALA A 277 23.49 2.90 -10.48
CA ALA A 277 23.13 4.03 -9.62
C ALA A 277 23.05 5.35 -10.41
N GLU A 278 23.98 5.59 -11.34
CA GLU A 278 23.97 6.80 -12.17
C GLU A 278 22.79 6.80 -13.16
N GLY A 279 22.49 5.65 -13.77
CA GLY A 279 21.32 5.46 -14.61
C GLY A 279 20.01 5.74 -13.87
N CYS A 280 19.89 5.27 -12.62
CA CYS A 280 18.74 5.57 -11.78
C CYS A 280 18.62 7.08 -11.51
N GLN A 281 19.73 7.79 -11.28
CA GLN A 281 19.70 9.25 -11.13
C GLN A 281 19.28 9.99 -12.41
N ARG A 282 19.61 9.46 -13.59
CA ARG A 282 19.10 10.00 -14.86
C ARG A 282 17.59 9.81 -15.01
N LEU A 283 17.05 8.65 -14.64
CA LEU A 283 15.59 8.44 -14.60
C LEU A 283 14.92 9.43 -13.65
N LEU A 284 15.51 9.64 -12.46
CA LEU A 284 15.00 10.62 -11.50
C LEU A 284 15.02 12.05 -12.06
N ALA A 285 16.07 12.42 -12.79
CA ALA A 285 16.16 13.72 -13.46
C ALA A 285 15.04 13.90 -14.49
N GLU A 286 14.82 12.92 -15.37
CA GLU A 286 13.72 12.94 -16.35
C GLU A 286 12.35 13.07 -15.67
N CYS A 287 12.12 12.37 -14.55
CA CYS A 287 10.88 12.56 -13.80
C CYS A 287 10.76 13.97 -13.21
N ARG A 288 11.84 14.51 -12.62
CA ARG A 288 11.83 15.82 -11.94
C ARG A 288 11.71 17.01 -12.88
N GLU A 289 12.05 16.86 -14.16
CA GLU A 289 11.78 17.86 -15.19
C GLU A 289 10.27 18.13 -15.35
N ILE A 290 9.43 17.10 -15.13
CA ILE A 290 7.97 17.19 -15.26
C ILE A 290 7.29 17.34 -13.88
N PHE A 291 7.75 16.56 -12.90
CA PHE A 291 7.18 16.52 -11.56
C PHE A 291 8.29 16.59 -10.49
N PRO A 292 8.63 17.81 -10.00
CA PRO A 292 9.75 18.00 -9.06
C PRO A 292 9.65 17.20 -7.76
N SER A 293 8.42 16.92 -7.29
CA SER A 293 8.13 16.12 -6.09
C SER A 293 8.27 14.60 -6.37
N THR A 294 9.37 14.22 -7.01
CA THR A 294 9.70 12.81 -7.30
C THR A 294 10.87 12.36 -6.42
N VAL A 295 10.74 11.15 -5.86
CA VAL A 295 11.77 10.45 -5.10
C VAL A 295 12.05 9.10 -5.74
N LEU A 296 13.30 8.68 -5.72
CA LEU A 296 13.72 7.37 -6.21
C LEU A 296 13.72 6.36 -5.05
N ALA A 297 12.96 5.27 -5.17
CA ALA A 297 13.00 4.21 -4.18
C ALA A 297 14.34 3.48 -4.19
N GLU A 298 14.82 3.12 -3.01
CA GLU A 298 15.95 2.24 -2.80
C GLU A 298 15.55 1.11 -1.87
N ASP A 299 16.18 -0.04 -2.01
CA ASP A 299 16.00 -1.12 -1.03
C ASP A 299 16.32 -0.58 0.38
N PHE A 300 15.42 -0.84 1.32
CA PHE A 300 15.38 -0.37 2.70
C PHE A 300 15.11 1.13 2.90
N MET A 301 14.77 1.86 1.84
CA MET A 301 14.26 3.22 1.99
C MET A 301 12.93 3.20 2.73
N ALA A 302 12.82 4.00 3.78
CA ALA A 302 11.58 4.29 4.48
C ALA A 302 11.04 5.67 4.05
N TYR A 303 9.72 5.80 3.92
CA TYR A 303 9.04 7.04 3.56
C TYR A 303 7.78 7.23 4.41
N SER A 304 7.69 8.33 5.13
CA SER A 304 6.50 8.68 5.90
C SER A 304 5.47 9.38 5.00
N VAL A 305 4.26 8.83 4.94
CA VAL A 305 3.13 9.50 4.29
C VAL A 305 2.63 10.58 5.24
N GLU A 306 3.02 11.82 4.96
CA GLU A 306 2.72 13.01 5.76
C GLU A 306 1.33 13.57 5.52
#